data_AF-A0A6I3SN90-F1
#
_entry.id   AF-A0A6I3SN90-F1
#
_cell.length_a   1.000
_cell.length_b   1.000
_cell.length_c   1.000
_cell.angle_alpha   90.00
_cell.angle_beta   90.00
_cell.angle_gamma   90.00
#
_symmetry.space_group_name_H-M   'P 1'
#
loop_
_entity.id
_entity.type
_entity.pdbx_description
1 polymer ?
#
loop_
_entity_poly.entity_id
_entity_poly.type
_entity_poly.pdbx_seq_one_letter_code
_entity_poly.pdbx_strand_id
1 'polypeptide(L)' 'MKEIHETNEENQTLTRVNRYFRGKGMSLEEKLFYAKLIATLDLESGQYTTADQKEHLKMFSASVDKLRKESAGVSTQYGA' A
#
# COMPACT_ATOMS: atom_id res chain seq x y z
N MET A 1 -22.08 -8.51 13.40
CA MET A 1 -20.76 -7.93 13.72
C MET A 1 -19.80 -8.35 12.62
N LYS A 2 -19.37 -7.43 11.75
CA LYS A 2 -18.37 -7.68 10.70
C LYS A 2 -17.19 -6.75 11.00
N GLU A 3 -16.33 -7.11 11.94
CA GLU A 3 -15.13 -6.32 12.20
C GLU A 3 -13.96 -7.25 12.57
N ILE A 4 -12.77 -6.89 12.05
CA ILE A 4 -11.43 -7.34 12.45
C ILE A 4 -10.91 -8.61 11.77
N HIS A 5 -10.80 -8.58 10.44
CA HIS A 5 -9.79 -9.41 9.75
C HIS A 5 -9.00 -8.62 8.70
N GLU A 6 -9.63 -7.67 8.01
CA GLU A 6 -8.98 -6.87 6.96
C GLU A 6 -7.94 -5.86 7.50
N THR A 7 -8.04 -5.47 8.77
CA THR A 7 -7.20 -4.43 9.38
C THR A 7 -5.75 -4.86 9.63
N ASN A 8 -5.45 -6.17 9.68
CA ASN A 8 -4.10 -6.64 10.02
C ASN A 8 -3.14 -6.53 8.83
N GLU A 9 -3.60 -6.85 7.62
CA GLU A 9 -2.78 -6.79 6.39
C GLU A 9 -2.47 -5.34 5.98
N GLU A 10 -3.44 -4.45 6.12
CA GLU A 10 -3.28 -3.01 5.90
C GLU A 10 -2.27 -2.41 6.86
N ASN A 11 -2.37 -2.72 8.16
CA ASN A 11 -1.42 -2.25 9.16
C ASN A 11 0.00 -2.76 8.91
N GLN A 12 0.14 -4.02 8.47
CA GLN A 12 1.44 -4.57 8.07
C GLN A 12 1.99 -3.86 6.82
N THR A 13 1.12 -3.56 5.85
CA THR A 13 1.47 -2.82 4.63
C THR A 13 1.93 -1.40 4.97
N LEU A 14 1.18 -0.67 5.79
CA LEU A 14 1.56 0.66 6.29
C LEU A 14 2.89 0.64 7.04
N THR A 15 3.11 -0.39 7.86
CA THR A 15 4.38 -0.57 8.59
C THR A 15 5.55 -0.77 7.62
N ARG A 16 5.38 -1.60 6.58
CA ARG A 16 6.39 -1.83 5.54
C ARG A 16 6.69 -0.55 4.75
N VAL A 17 5.65 0.15 4.31
CA VAL A 17 5.75 1.42 3.58
C VAL A 17 6.49 2.47 4.41
N ASN A 18 6.10 2.67 5.68
CA ASN A 18 6.77 3.62 6.56
C ASN A 18 8.23 3.25 6.86
N ARG A 19 8.53 1.95 6.98
CA ARG A 19 9.90 1.47 7.19
C ARG A 19 10.78 1.70 5.97
N TYR A 20 10.24 1.54 4.77
CA TYR A 20 10.96 1.70 3.51
C TYR A 20 11.16 3.17 3.17
N PHE A 21 10.09 3.97 3.24
CA PHE A 21 10.11 5.41 2.98
C PHE A 21 10.27 6.21 4.27
N ARG A 22 11.49 6.25 4.82
CA ARG A 22 11.82 6.96 6.07
C ARG A 22 12.00 8.48 5.91
N GLY A 23 11.70 9.05 4.75
CA GLY A 23 11.87 10.47 4.49
C GLY A 23 10.97 11.32 5.39
N LYS A 24 11.56 12.19 6.22
CA LYS A 24 10.83 13.12 7.11
C LYS A 24 9.89 14.09 6.38
N GLY A 25 10.06 14.27 5.07
CA GLY A 25 9.23 15.15 4.25
C GLY A 25 8.20 14.45 3.37
N MET A 26 8.13 13.11 3.37
CA MET A 26 7.23 12.38 2.50
C MET A 26 5.90 12.11 3.21
N SER A 27 4.81 12.61 2.64
CA SER A 27 3.45 12.36 3.10
C SER A 27 3.07 10.89 2.94
N LEU A 28 2.04 10.44 3.66
CA LEU A 28 1.54 9.07 3.52
C LEU A 28 1.09 8.78 2.09
N GLU A 29 0.44 9.73 1.42
CA GLU A 29 0.01 9.58 0.03
C GLU A 29 1.19 9.39 -0.92
N GLU A 30 2.26 10.17 -0.80
CA GLU A 30 3.47 10.00 -1.61
C GLU A 30 4.12 8.63 -1.36
N LYS A 31 4.19 8.20 -0.10
CA LYS A 31 4.72 6.87 0.23
C LYS A 31 3.89 5.75 -0.38
N LEU A 32 2.56 5.85 -0.33
CA LEU A 32 1.67 4.87 -0.93
C LEU A 32 1.74 4.91 -2.47
N PHE A 33 1.87 6.08 -3.07
CA PHE A 33 2.08 6.24 -4.51
C PHE A 33 3.38 5.53 -4.96
N TYR A 34 4.51 5.80 -4.29
CA TYR A 34 5.77 5.15 -4.64
C TYR A 34 5.77 3.65 -4.34
N ALA A 35 5.14 3.21 -3.25
CA ALA A 35 4.96 1.79 -2.95
C ALA A 35 4.20 1.06 -4.08
N LYS A 36 3.12 1.67 -4.58
CA LYS A 36 2.35 1.13 -5.70
C LYS A 36 3.17 1.09 -6.98
N LEU A 37 3.88 2.17 -7.30
CA LEU A 37 4.71 2.28 -8.49
C LEU A 37 5.78 1.19 -8.53
N ILE A 38 6.51 1.00 -7.44
CA ILE A 38 7.55 -0.04 -7.33
C ILE A 38 6.93 -1.42 -7.51
N ALA A 39 5.83 -1.73 -6.80
CA ALA A 39 5.20 -3.04 -6.89
C ALA A 39 4.69 -3.36 -8.30
N THR A 40 4.16 -2.36 -9.02
CA THR A 40 3.76 -2.52 -10.43
C THR A 40 4.98 -2.79 -11.32
N LEU A 41 6.06 -2.02 -11.17
CA LEU A 41 7.28 -2.23 -11.95
C LEU A 41 7.89 -3.61 -11.71
N ASP A 42 7.94 -4.08 -10.46
CA ASP A 42 8.46 -5.40 -10.10
C ASP A 42 7.60 -6.54 -10.72
N LEU A 43 6.27 -6.36 -10.78
CA LEU A 43 5.37 -7.30 -11.44
C LEU A 43 5.56 -7.33 -12.96
N GLU A 44 5.66 -6.15 -13.59
CA GLU A 44 5.80 -6.00 -15.04
C GLU A 44 7.17 -6.47 -15.56
N SER A 45 8.23 -6.17 -14.80
CA SER A 45 9.61 -6.56 -15.12
C SER A 45 9.91 -8.02 -14.83
N GLY A 46 8.97 -8.75 -14.21
CA GLY A 46 9.17 -10.15 -13.84
C GLY A 46 10.22 -10.34 -12.74
N GLN A 47 10.49 -9.31 -11.92
CA GLN A 47 11.51 -9.32 -10.86
C GLN A 47 10.99 -10.06 -9.61
N TYR A 48 10.54 -11.29 -9.79
CA TYR A 48 10.16 -12.21 -8.72
C TYR A 48 10.80 -13.57 -8.98
N THR A 49 11.35 -14.18 -7.95
CA THR A 49 12.06 -15.46 -8.04
C THR A 49 11.10 -16.65 -7.96
N THR A 50 9.93 -16.48 -7.32
CA THR A 50 8.95 -17.55 -7.12
C THR A 50 7.51 -17.10 -7.40
N ALA A 51 6.62 -18.06 -7.64
CA ALA A 51 5.19 -17.80 -7.78
C ALA A 51 4.59 -17.17 -6.51
N ASP A 52 5.05 -17.60 -5.33
CA ASP A 52 4.61 -17.05 -4.05
C ASP A 52 5.02 -15.59 -3.88
N GLN A 53 6.25 -15.23 -4.29
CA GLN A 53 6.69 -13.83 -4.29
C GLN A 53 5.85 -12.97 -5.22
N LYS A 54 5.50 -13.48 -6.42
CA LYS A 54 4.59 -12.81 -7.34
C LYS A 54 3.22 -12.58 -6.71
N GLU A 55 2.67 -13.58 -6.03
CA GLU A 55 1.35 -13.47 -5.40
C GLU A 55 1.37 -12.49 -4.22
N HIS A 56 2.39 -12.54 -3.37
CA HIS A 56 2.59 -11.55 -2.31
C HIS A 56 2.71 -10.13 -2.84
N LEU A 57 3.39 -9.95 -3.99
CA LEU A 57 3.55 -8.64 -4.62
C LEU A 57 2.22 -8.11 -5.17
N LYS A 58 1.37 -8.97 -5.75
CA LYS A 58 -0.01 -8.60 -6.13
C LYS A 58 -0.87 -8.23 -4.92
N MET A 59 -0.82 -9.03 -3.86
CA MET A 59 -1.57 -8.77 -2.62
C MET A 59 -1.15 -7.42 -2.03
N PHE A 60 0.15 -7.17 -1.90
CA PHE A 60 0.69 -5.89 -1.46
C PHE A 60 0.22 -4.73 -2.35
N SER A 61 0.29 -4.89 -3.67
CA SER A 61 -0.16 -3.90 -4.65
C SER A 61 -1.66 -3.58 -4.52
N ALA A 62 -2.49 -4.57 -4.21
CA ALA A 62 -3.92 -4.40 -3.96
C ALA A 62 -4.20 -3.70 -2.61
N SER A 63 -3.49 -4.08 -1.54
CA SER A 63 -3.61 -3.43 -0.22
C SER A 63 -3.21 -1.96 -0.28
N VAL A 64 -2.16 -1.62 -1.04
CA VAL A 64 -1.77 -0.21 -1.26
C VAL A 64 -2.86 0.56 -2.00
N ASP A 65 -3.50 -0.01 -3.03
CA ASP A 65 -4.62 0.66 -3.71
C ASP A 65 -5.83 0.89 -2.80
N LYS A 66 -6.13 -0.08 -1.92
CA LYS A 66 -7.21 0.07 -0.92
C LYS A 66 -6.89 1.23 0.04
N LEU A 67 -5.68 1.23 0.60
CA LEU A 67 -5.21 2.29 1.50
C LEU A 67 -5.24 3.68 0.85
N ARG A 68 -4.90 3.79 -0.44
CA ARG A 68 -4.96 5.06 -1.18
C ARG A 68 -6.38 5.55 -1.41
N LYS A 69 -7.33 4.64 -1.66
CA LYS A 69 -8.75 5.00 -1.81
C LYS A 69 -9.33 5.47 -0.47
N GLU A 70 -8.94 4.82 0.62
CA GLU A 70 -9.36 5.19 1.97
C GLU A 70 -8.74 6.51 2.42
N SER A 71 -7.44 6.74 2.17
CA SER A 71 -6.79 8.03 2.46
C SER A 71 -7.40 9.18 1.65
N ALA A 72 -7.79 8.94 0.39
CA ALA A 72 -8.46 9.93 -0.43
C ALA A 72 -9.91 10.22 0.02
N GLY A 73 -10.62 9.19 0.50
CA GLY A 73 -12.01 9.32 0.99
C GLY A 73 -12.15 10.04 2.33
N VAL A 74 -11.10 10.07 3.16
CA VAL A 74 -11.10 10.80 4.43
C VAL A 74 -10.98 12.33 4.23
N SER A 75 -10.54 12.78 3.05
CA SER A 75 -10.29 14.21 2.80
C SER A 75 -11.50 15.03 2.33
N THR A 76 -12.68 14.41 2.11
CA THR A 76 -13.90 15.09 1.60
C THR A 76 -14.99 15.37 2.65
N GLN A 77 -14.76 15.06 3.94
CA GLN A 77 -15.76 15.30 5.01
C GLN A 77 -15.48 16.48 5.95
N TYR A 78 -14.43 17.26 5.72
CA TYR A 78 -14.17 18.51 6.45
C TYR A 78 -13.79 19.64 5.49
N GLY A 79 -14.77 20.15 4.74
CA GLY A 79 -14.58 21.28 3.86
C GLY A 79 -15.89 21.97 3.48
N ALA A 80 -16.08 23.15 4.07
CA ALA A 80 -17.17 24.14 3.91
C ALA A 80 -18.49 23.85 4.65
#